data_AF-A0A8J6TB04-F1
#
_entry.id   AF-A0A8J6TB04-F1
#
_cell.length_a   1.000
_cell.length_b   1.000
_cell.length_c   1.000
_cell.angle_alpha   90.00
_cell.angle_beta   90.00
_cell.angle_gamma   90.00
#
_symmetry.space_group_name_H-M   'P 1'
#
loop_
_entity.id
_entity.type
_entity.pdbx_description
1 polymer ?
#
loop_
_entity_poly.entity_id
_entity_poly.type
_entity_poly.pdbx_seq_one_letter_code
_entity_poly.pdbx_strand_id
1 'polypeptide(L)'
;MARYKYYNYDQLMMVPVSLEEQLIPGTLEYAIHHVVEERLDMSMFDDRYRNDETGRKAIDPKVLIKIVLFGYSRGLISSRSLERACKENITFMALSCGQRPDHSTIAAFVSSLDKEIEPLFTKVLLICDEEDLLGGTHFSLDGLKLSSNAAKEWSGKFEDLKKKQEALERKVKEAVREHRASDKQELDRSSSDRKRQEKRIKGLKQKAECIEKFLSENEPKIGSRGKEIQSNVTDNESAKMATSHGVLQGYNANAVVDEKQQVVLHAEAFGKGEDASSMEPMLDGTKDKLKAIGCKDPLKDKQVSADTGYYSVKNLEACKNHEVDAYVPDPQFRKRDVRFADAGRHRRPVDKRKAYIGDVLHIISC
;
A
#
# COMPACT_ATOMS: atom_id res chain seq x y z
N MET A 1 52.98 2.44 -14.74
CA MET A 1 51.91 1.92 -13.85
C MET A 1 51.14 3.10 -13.28
N ALA A 2 49.81 3.00 -13.18
CA ALA A 2 49.00 4.04 -12.57
C ALA A 2 49.33 4.17 -11.06
N ARG A 3 49.41 5.40 -10.57
CA ARG A 3 49.74 5.72 -9.18
C ARG A 3 48.44 6.00 -8.42
N TYR A 4 47.90 4.98 -7.76
CA TYR A 4 46.64 5.08 -7.01
C TYR A 4 46.84 5.78 -5.66
N LYS A 5 45.74 6.32 -5.10
CA LYS A 5 45.71 6.82 -3.73
C LYS A 5 45.86 5.64 -2.75
N TYR A 6 46.63 5.84 -1.68
CA TYR A 6 46.77 4.86 -0.60
C TYR A 6 45.46 4.74 0.19
N TYR A 7 45.09 3.52 0.58
CA TYR A 7 43.93 3.22 1.40
C TYR A 7 44.37 2.39 2.61
N ASN A 8 43.89 2.74 3.82
CA ASN A 8 44.20 2.06 5.08
C ASN A 8 42.91 1.78 5.84
N TYR A 9 42.62 0.50 6.10
CA TYR A 9 41.42 0.07 6.82
C TYR A 9 41.54 0.21 8.35
N ASP A 10 42.77 0.32 8.89
CA ASP A 10 43.01 0.53 10.32
C ASP A 10 42.93 2.02 10.73
N GLN A 11 42.68 2.89 9.75
CA GLN A 11 42.55 4.32 10.00
C GLN A 11 41.22 4.64 10.69
N LEU A 12 41.28 5.18 11.90
CA LEU A 12 40.13 5.79 12.55
C LEU A 12 39.79 7.12 11.90
N MET A 13 38.53 7.31 11.51
CA MET A 13 38.00 8.58 11.01
C MET A 13 36.92 9.08 11.96
N MET A 14 37.08 10.31 12.48
CA MET A 14 36.03 11.02 13.20
C MET A 14 35.24 11.88 12.21
N VAL A 15 33.92 11.75 12.22
CA VAL A 15 33.03 12.54 11.36
C VAL A 15 32.15 13.42 12.26
N PRO A 16 32.51 14.69 12.49
CA PRO A 16 31.62 15.63 13.17
C PRO A 16 30.45 15.96 12.24
N VAL A 17 29.22 15.86 12.74
CA VAL A 17 28.00 16.13 11.97
C VAL A 17 27.23 17.26 12.64
N SER A 18 27.14 18.40 11.95
CA SER A 18 26.19 19.47 12.28
C SER A 18 24.85 19.10 11.65
N LEU A 19 23.84 18.81 12.46
CA LEU A 19 22.56 18.26 12.01
C LEU A 19 21.81 19.25 11.10
N GLU A 20 21.78 20.52 11.47
CA GLU A 20 21.13 21.59 10.70
C GLU A 20 21.78 21.76 9.32
N GLU A 21 23.12 21.73 9.26
CA GLU A 21 23.86 21.86 7.98
C GLU A 21 23.64 20.68 7.03
N GLN A 22 23.13 19.53 7.51
CA GLN A 22 22.77 18.42 6.62
C GLN A 22 21.44 18.66 5.89
N LEU A 23 20.64 19.62 6.35
CA LEU A 23 19.36 20.00 5.72
C LEU A 23 19.62 21.18 4.79
N ILE A 24 20.15 20.87 3.61
CA ILE A 24 20.61 21.88 2.65
C ILE A 24 19.39 22.51 1.94
N PRO A 25 19.25 23.85 1.91
CA PRO A 25 18.17 24.51 1.18
C PRO A 25 18.08 24.06 -0.29
N GLY A 26 16.87 23.82 -0.76
CA GLY A 26 16.59 23.31 -2.11
C GLY A 26 16.61 21.79 -2.24
N THR A 27 16.98 21.03 -1.20
CA THR A 27 16.80 19.58 -1.18
C THR A 27 15.44 19.16 -0.63
N LEU A 28 15.04 17.92 -0.92
CA LEU A 28 13.75 17.38 -0.48
C LEU A 28 13.69 17.24 1.05
N GLU A 29 14.78 16.80 1.69
CA GLU A 29 14.86 16.69 3.15
C GLU A 29 14.67 18.05 3.85
N TYR A 30 15.19 19.14 3.26
CA TYR A 30 14.96 20.49 3.76
C TYR A 30 13.49 20.90 3.60
N ALA A 31 12.90 20.67 2.43
CA ALA A 31 11.49 20.98 2.19
C ALA A 31 10.57 20.23 3.16
N ILE A 32 10.79 18.93 3.36
CA ILE A 32 10.05 18.11 4.34
C ILE A 32 10.24 18.65 5.75
N HIS A 33 11.48 18.99 6.13
CA HIS A 33 11.76 19.54 7.46
C HIS A 33 11.02 20.86 7.69
N HIS A 34 11.16 21.81 6.77
CA HIS A 34 10.57 23.15 6.84
C HIS A 34 9.04 23.09 6.88
N VAL A 35 8.41 22.33 5.98
CA VAL A 35 6.95 22.17 5.95
C VAL A 35 6.43 21.57 7.25
N VAL A 36 7.07 20.52 7.77
CA VAL A 36 6.64 19.86 9.02
C VAL A 36 6.87 20.73 10.25
N GLU A 37 7.93 21.54 10.29
CA GLU A 37 8.19 22.39 11.46
C GLU A 37 7.35 23.65 11.48
N GLU A 38 7.23 24.34 10.34
CA GLU A 38 6.75 25.72 10.28
C GLU A 38 5.32 25.84 9.75
N ARG A 39 4.86 24.90 8.93
CA ARG A 39 3.58 25.03 8.22
C ARG A 39 2.54 23.98 8.63
N LEU A 40 2.96 22.82 9.14
CA LEU A 40 2.05 21.77 9.60
C LEU A 40 1.84 21.83 11.11
N ASP A 41 0.60 22.09 11.50
CA ASP A 41 0.16 21.92 12.88
C ASP A 41 -0.03 20.44 13.21
N MET A 42 0.77 19.96 14.15
CA MET A 42 0.87 18.57 14.61
C MET A 42 0.21 18.33 15.98
N SER A 43 -0.49 19.33 16.53
CA SER A 43 -1.14 19.21 17.85
C SER A 43 -2.19 18.10 17.91
N MET A 44 -2.76 17.71 16.75
CA MET A 44 -3.67 16.56 16.64
C MET A 44 -3.07 15.23 17.14
N PHE A 45 -1.74 15.14 17.23
CA PHE A 45 -1.05 13.97 17.75
C PHE A 45 -0.86 13.99 19.27
N ASP A 46 -1.04 15.13 19.93
CA ASP A 46 -0.75 15.32 21.36
C ASP A 46 -1.65 14.43 22.24
N ASP A 47 -2.92 14.26 21.84
CA ASP A 47 -3.91 13.42 22.54
C ASP A 47 -3.49 11.95 22.71
N ARG A 48 -2.50 11.49 21.92
CA ARG A 48 -1.96 10.13 21.96
C ARG A 48 -0.98 9.91 23.10
N TYR A 49 -0.43 10.99 23.66
CA TYR A 49 0.63 10.94 24.65
C TYR A 49 0.05 11.27 26.04
N ARG A 50 0.31 10.38 27.00
CA ARG A 50 -0.13 10.51 28.41
C ARG A 50 1.03 10.17 29.35
N ASN A 51 2.18 10.75 29.08
CA ASN A 51 3.46 10.44 29.73
C ASN A 51 4.08 11.68 30.39
N ASP A 52 3.26 12.64 30.82
CA ASP A 52 3.71 13.89 31.45
C ASP A 52 4.45 13.62 32.78
N GLU A 53 3.95 12.66 33.57
CA GLU A 53 4.49 12.35 34.90
C GLU A 53 5.27 11.04 34.96
N THR A 54 4.92 10.05 34.12
CA THR A 54 5.50 8.70 34.18
C THR A 54 5.71 8.08 32.80
N GLY A 55 6.64 7.11 32.72
CA GLY A 55 6.95 6.39 31.49
C GLY A 55 8.20 6.90 30.76
N ARG A 56 8.49 6.29 29.61
CA ARG A 56 9.62 6.70 28.76
C ARG A 56 9.26 8.00 28.02
N LYS A 57 10.24 8.89 27.84
CA LYS A 57 10.08 10.06 26.96
C LYS A 57 9.68 9.60 25.56
N ALA A 58 8.62 10.21 25.04
CA ALA A 58 8.11 9.94 23.71
C ALA A 58 9.02 10.54 22.63
N ILE A 59 8.95 9.96 21.43
CA ILE A 59 9.51 10.55 20.22
C ILE A 59 8.42 11.47 19.64
N ASP A 60 8.83 12.68 19.28
CA ASP A 60 7.95 13.69 18.69
C ASP A 60 7.34 13.20 17.36
N PRO A 61 6.01 13.30 17.17
CA PRO A 61 5.34 13.01 15.90
C PRO A 61 5.97 13.68 14.68
N LYS A 62 6.49 14.91 14.82
CA LYS A 62 7.22 15.64 13.77
C LYS A 62 8.45 14.87 13.30
N VAL A 63 9.19 14.26 14.22
CA VAL A 63 10.36 13.44 13.88
C VAL A 63 9.92 12.19 13.12
N LEU A 64 8.89 11.49 13.61
CA LEU A 64 8.40 10.26 12.98
C LEU A 64 7.86 10.51 11.57
N ILE A 65 7.07 11.56 11.36
CA ILE A 65 6.51 11.86 10.04
C ILE A 65 7.61 12.26 9.04
N LYS A 66 8.62 13.04 9.44
CA LYS A 66 9.76 13.39 8.57
C LYS A 66 10.52 12.15 8.10
N ILE A 67 10.79 11.21 9.01
CA ILE A 67 11.47 9.95 8.70
C ILE A 67 10.65 9.14 7.69
N VAL A 68 9.34 9.03 7.90
CA VAL A 68 8.43 8.27 7.02
C VAL A 68 8.37 8.90 5.63
N LEU A 69 8.10 10.21 5.53
CA LEU A 69 7.99 10.92 4.26
C LEU A 69 9.30 10.87 3.46
N PHE A 70 10.43 11.20 4.10
CA PHE A 70 11.73 11.16 3.44
C PHE A 70 12.10 9.72 3.06
N GLY A 71 11.85 8.77 3.95
CA GLY A 71 11.98 7.33 3.71
C GLY A 71 11.28 6.85 2.46
N TYR A 72 9.98 7.12 2.35
CA TYR A 72 9.17 6.69 1.21
C TYR A 72 9.61 7.36 -0.09
N SER A 73 10.00 8.64 -0.05
CA SER A 73 10.55 9.33 -1.23
C SER A 73 11.84 8.69 -1.78
N ARG A 74 12.61 8.00 -0.92
CA ARG A 74 13.83 7.28 -1.27
C ARG A 74 13.59 5.78 -1.53
N GLY A 75 12.34 5.32 -1.55
CA GLY A 75 11.97 3.91 -1.73
C GLY A 75 12.18 3.03 -0.50
N LEU A 76 12.42 3.61 0.68
CA LEU A 76 12.57 2.88 1.95
C LEU A 76 11.20 2.65 2.59
N ILE A 77 10.46 1.67 2.07
CA ILE A 77 9.07 1.41 2.48
C ILE A 77 8.92 0.59 3.78
N SER A 78 9.96 -0.14 4.20
CA SER A 78 9.88 -0.99 5.39
C SER A 78 10.32 -0.25 6.65
N SER A 79 9.61 -0.44 7.76
CA SER A 79 9.96 0.17 9.06
C SER A 79 11.36 -0.23 9.55
N ARG A 80 11.83 -1.44 9.21
CA ARG A 80 13.21 -1.89 9.49
C ARG A 80 14.24 -1.16 8.63
N SER A 81 13.91 -0.89 7.37
CA SER A 81 14.78 -0.08 6.50
C SER A 81 14.90 1.35 7.02
N LEU A 82 13.80 1.92 7.52
CA LEU A 82 13.79 3.24 8.16
C LEU A 82 14.58 3.28 9.46
N GLU A 83 14.40 2.27 10.33
CA GLU A 83 15.21 2.11 11.55
C GLU A 83 16.70 2.07 11.22
N ARG A 84 17.08 1.27 10.20
CA ARG A 84 18.47 1.18 9.74
C ARG A 84 18.96 2.51 9.18
N ALA A 85 18.15 3.21 8.39
CA ALA A 85 18.49 4.52 7.84
C ALA A 85 18.77 5.54 8.95
N CYS A 86 17.98 5.57 10.02
CA CYS A 86 18.23 6.44 11.18
C CYS A 86 19.54 6.11 11.93
N LYS A 87 20.10 4.90 11.75
CA LYS A 87 21.37 4.48 12.36
C LYS A 87 22.58 4.73 11.47
N GLU A 88 22.42 4.72 10.15
CA GLU A 88 23.53 4.65 9.19
C GLU A 88 23.61 5.86 8.26
N ASN A 89 22.49 6.57 8.02
CA ASN A 89 22.42 7.66 7.07
C ASN A 89 22.40 9.02 7.78
N ILE A 90 23.36 9.88 7.45
CA ILE A 90 23.56 11.20 8.06
C ILE A 90 22.33 12.12 7.90
N THR A 91 21.65 12.09 6.75
CA THR A 91 20.44 12.90 6.53
C THR A 91 19.28 12.43 7.41
N PHE A 92 19.11 11.11 7.60
CA PHE A 92 18.13 10.59 8.54
C PHE A 92 18.49 10.91 9.99
N MET A 93 19.79 10.89 10.34
CA MET A 93 20.24 11.36 11.65
C MET A 93 19.92 12.83 11.87
N ALA A 94 20.06 13.68 10.84
CA ALA A 94 19.69 15.08 10.91
C ALA A 94 18.18 15.28 11.10
N LEU A 95 17.36 14.63 10.27
CA LEU A 95 15.89 14.70 10.37
C LEU A 95 15.34 14.18 11.70
N SER A 96 16.04 13.22 12.32
CA SER A 96 15.66 12.61 13.59
C SER A 96 16.36 13.21 14.81
N CYS A 97 17.16 14.26 14.64
CA CYS A 97 17.97 14.82 15.72
C CYS A 97 18.87 13.76 16.44
N GLY A 98 19.37 12.78 15.69
CA GLY A 98 20.16 11.64 16.19
C GLY A 98 19.35 10.55 16.88
N GLN A 99 18.02 10.69 16.97
CA GLN A 99 17.14 9.69 17.55
C GLN A 99 17.05 8.44 16.65
N ARG A 100 16.91 7.27 17.28
CA ARG A 100 16.88 5.97 16.59
C ARG A 100 15.59 5.24 16.93
N PRO A 101 14.44 5.67 16.39
CA PRO A 101 13.19 4.95 16.58
C PRO A 101 13.34 3.51 16.06
N ASP A 102 12.84 2.55 16.84
CA ASP A 102 12.81 1.16 16.40
C ASP A 102 11.70 0.95 15.35
N HIS A 103 11.82 -0.13 14.58
CA HIS A 103 10.82 -0.47 13.57
C HIS A 103 9.40 -0.63 14.14
N SER A 104 9.28 -1.02 15.41
CA SER A 104 7.99 -1.15 16.11
C SER A 104 7.34 0.20 16.33
N THR A 105 8.08 1.21 16.78
CA THR A 105 7.59 2.58 16.98
C THR A 105 7.16 3.19 15.64
N ILE A 106 7.98 3.03 14.60
CA ILE A 106 7.65 3.54 13.26
C ILE A 106 6.40 2.85 12.72
N ALA A 107 6.32 1.52 12.82
CA ALA A 107 5.16 0.76 12.34
C ALA A 107 3.88 1.12 13.11
N ALA A 108 3.95 1.26 14.43
CA ALA A 108 2.82 1.68 15.26
C ALA A 108 2.36 3.10 14.91
N PHE A 109 3.29 4.03 14.67
CA PHE A 109 2.98 5.37 14.21
C PHE A 109 2.25 5.34 12.87
N VAL A 110 2.82 4.71 11.83
CA VAL A 110 2.20 4.63 10.50
C VAL A 110 0.84 3.94 10.53
N SER A 111 0.69 2.85 11.29
CA SER A 111 -0.56 2.09 11.36
C SER A 111 -1.68 2.84 12.09
N SER A 112 -1.36 3.89 12.83
CA SER A 112 -2.33 4.73 13.51
C SER A 112 -2.61 6.05 12.80
N LEU A 113 -2.00 6.33 11.64
CA LEU A 113 -2.22 7.59 10.92
C LEU A 113 -3.58 7.68 10.21
N ASP A 114 -4.40 6.63 10.25
CA ASP A 114 -5.63 6.51 9.46
C ASP A 114 -6.60 7.69 9.64
N LYS A 115 -6.71 8.24 10.84
CA LYS A 115 -7.65 9.33 11.13
C LYS A 115 -7.07 10.72 10.85
N GLU A 116 -5.77 10.89 11.05
CA GLU A 116 -5.08 12.18 10.99
C GLU A 116 -4.48 12.46 9.60
N ILE A 117 -4.29 11.43 8.76
CA ILE A 117 -3.66 11.61 7.45
C ILE A 117 -4.51 12.47 6.52
N GLU A 118 -5.84 12.34 6.55
CA GLU A 118 -6.74 13.13 5.71
C GLU A 118 -6.72 14.63 6.01
N PRO A 119 -6.86 15.09 7.28
CA PRO A 119 -6.75 16.51 7.60
C PRO A 119 -5.32 17.02 7.37
N LEU A 120 -4.29 16.22 7.67
CA LEU A 120 -2.90 16.59 7.40
C LEU A 120 -2.66 16.81 5.89
N PHE A 121 -3.14 15.90 5.05
CA PHE A 121 -3.03 16.01 3.60
C PHE A 121 -3.75 17.24 3.06
N THR A 122 -4.91 17.58 3.62
CA THR A 122 -5.64 18.80 3.26
C THR A 122 -4.82 20.06 3.57
N LYS A 123 -4.12 20.09 4.72
CA LYS A 123 -3.18 21.19 5.04
C LYS A 123 -2.01 21.25 4.06
N VAL A 124 -1.48 20.10 3.61
CA VAL A 124 -0.43 20.06 2.59
C VAL A 124 -0.92 20.67 1.27
N LEU A 125 -2.15 20.35 0.84
CA LEU A 125 -2.73 20.96 -0.36
C LEU A 125 -2.91 22.47 -0.22
N LEU A 126 -3.31 22.96 0.96
CA LEU A 126 -3.41 24.39 1.23
C LEU A 126 -2.04 25.07 1.05
N ILE A 127 -0.97 24.48 1.59
CA ILE A 127 0.39 24.99 1.42
C ILE A 127 0.77 24.99 -0.07
N CYS A 128 0.43 23.93 -0.81
CA CYS A 128 0.69 23.89 -2.25
C CYS A 128 -0.06 24.98 -3.02
N ASP A 129 -1.28 25.34 -2.62
CA ASP A 129 -2.05 26.43 -3.21
C ASP A 129 -1.42 27.80 -2.89
N GLU A 130 -1.05 28.03 -1.63
CA GLU A 130 -0.39 29.27 -1.17
C GLU A 130 0.95 29.53 -1.86
N GLU A 131 1.68 28.46 -2.19
CA GLU A 131 2.97 28.52 -2.90
C GLU A 131 2.79 28.46 -4.45
N ASP A 132 1.56 28.60 -4.95
CA ASP A 132 1.23 28.58 -6.39
C ASP A 132 1.69 27.30 -7.12
N LEU A 133 1.65 26.15 -6.45
CA LEU A 133 2.01 24.85 -7.04
C LEU A 133 0.83 24.16 -7.74
N LEU A 134 -0.41 24.59 -7.45
CA LEU A 134 -1.62 24.06 -8.07
C LEU A 134 -2.01 24.88 -9.30
N GLY A 135 -2.29 24.22 -10.43
CA GLY A 135 -2.79 24.88 -11.64
C GLY A 135 -4.30 25.02 -11.67
N GLY A 136 -5.02 23.98 -11.25
CA GLY A 136 -6.49 23.96 -11.25
C GLY A 136 -7.10 24.05 -12.64
N THR A 137 -6.39 23.62 -13.69
CA THR A 137 -6.83 23.69 -15.10
C THR A 137 -7.18 22.33 -15.66
N HIS A 138 -6.27 21.36 -15.49
CA HIS A 138 -6.41 20.00 -15.98
C HIS A 138 -6.04 19.00 -14.88
N PHE A 139 -6.89 17.98 -14.74
CA PHE A 139 -6.73 16.92 -13.77
C PHE A 139 -6.61 15.56 -14.47
N SER A 140 -5.63 14.76 -14.07
CA SER A 140 -5.41 13.41 -14.58
C SER A 140 -5.84 12.39 -13.54
N LEU A 141 -6.69 11.44 -13.92
CA LEU A 141 -7.09 10.30 -13.10
C LEU A 141 -6.38 9.03 -13.57
N ASP A 142 -5.60 8.43 -12.68
CA ASP A 142 -4.90 7.16 -12.93
C ASP A 142 -5.06 6.19 -11.76
N GLY A 143 -4.98 4.89 -12.06
CA GLY A 143 -5.23 3.79 -11.13
C GLY A 143 -4.15 2.72 -11.19
N LEU A 144 -3.75 2.20 -10.03
CA LEU A 144 -2.78 1.12 -9.91
C LEU A 144 -3.21 0.08 -8.87
N LYS A 145 -2.80 -1.17 -9.10
CA LYS A 145 -3.15 -2.29 -8.22
C LYS A 145 -2.11 -2.47 -7.14
N LEU A 146 -2.50 -2.21 -5.89
CA LEU A 146 -1.70 -2.43 -4.70
C LEU A 146 -1.97 -3.80 -4.08
N SER A 147 -0.95 -4.44 -3.53
CA SER A 147 -1.10 -5.66 -2.75
C SER A 147 -1.61 -5.33 -1.35
N SER A 148 -2.57 -6.09 -0.82
CA SER A 148 -2.89 -6.02 0.61
C SER A 148 -2.01 -6.98 1.41
N ASN A 149 -1.99 -6.80 2.74
CA ASN A 149 -1.40 -7.74 3.67
C ASN A 149 -2.30 -8.97 3.89
N ALA A 150 -2.79 -9.57 2.80
CA ALA A 150 -3.73 -10.68 2.83
C ALA A 150 -3.39 -11.73 1.77
N ALA A 151 -3.35 -12.99 2.20
CA ALA A 151 -3.05 -14.08 1.29
C ALA A 151 -4.31 -14.51 0.52
N LYS A 152 -4.16 -14.73 -0.80
CA LYS A 152 -5.23 -15.19 -1.71
C LYS A 152 -5.85 -16.52 -1.31
N GLU A 153 -5.08 -17.35 -0.61
CA GLU A 153 -5.53 -18.64 -0.08
C GLU A 153 -6.64 -18.48 0.97
N TRP A 154 -6.69 -17.32 1.64
CA TRP A 154 -7.70 -16.97 2.63
C TRP A 154 -8.93 -16.28 2.03
N SER A 155 -9.04 -16.23 0.70
CA SER A 155 -10.24 -15.70 0.04
C SER A 155 -11.07 -16.78 -0.63
N GLY A 156 -12.38 -16.70 -0.43
CA GLY A 156 -13.39 -17.61 -0.95
C GLY A 156 -14.80 -17.05 -0.74
N LYS A 157 -15.81 -17.74 -1.26
CA LYS A 157 -17.20 -17.47 -0.86
C LYS A 157 -17.46 -18.01 0.55
N PHE A 158 -18.54 -17.59 1.19
CA PHE A 158 -18.92 -18.07 2.52
C PHE A 158 -19.03 -19.59 2.57
N GLU A 159 -19.63 -20.20 1.54
CA GLU A 159 -19.70 -21.66 1.45
C GLU A 159 -18.32 -22.33 1.32
N ASP A 160 -17.41 -21.73 0.54
CA ASP A 160 -16.04 -22.23 0.37
C ASP A 160 -15.24 -22.11 1.67
N LEU A 161 -15.40 -21.00 2.38
CA LEU A 161 -14.77 -20.75 3.67
C LEU A 161 -15.28 -21.72 4.73
N LYS A 162 -16.59 -22.01 4.76
CA LYS A 162 -17.18 -23.01 5.64
C LYS A 162 -16.62 -24.41 5.38
N LYS A 163 -16.57 -24.83 4.11
CA LYS A 163 -15.92 -26.11 3.72
C LYS A 163 -14.45 -26.15 4.13
N LYS A 164 -13.75 -25.02 4.04
CA LYS A 164 -12.34 -24.90 4.46
C LYS A 164 -12.17 -25.02 5.98
N GLN A 165 -13.07 -24.40 6.77
CA GLN A 165 -13.12 -24.56 8.22
C GLN A 165 -13.30 -26.04 8.59
N GLU A 166 -14.32 -26.71 8.04
CA GLU A 166 -14.60 -28.13 8.30
C GLU A 166 -13.40 -29.03 7.93
N ALA A 167 -12.73 -28.73 6.82
CA ALA A 167 -11.52 -29.45 6.41
C ALA A 167 -10.35 -29.24 7.38
N LEU A 168 -10.18 -28.03 7.92
CA LEU A 168 -9.15 -27.74 8.94
C LEU A 168 -9.46 -28.44 10.26
N GLU A 169 -10.71 -28.42 10.72
CA GLU A 169 -11.14 -29.12 11.93
C GLU A 169 -10.94 -30.63 11.83
N ARG A 170 -11.21 -31.21 10.65
CA ARG A 170 -10.91 -32.63 10.39
C ARG A 170 -9.42 -32.93 10.52
N LYS A 171 -8.55 -32.08 9.97
CA LYS A 171 -7.09 -32.21 10.11
C LYS A 171 -6.62 -32.03 11.55
N VAL A 172 -7.26 -31.17 12.33
CA VAL A 172 -6.99 -31.03 13.78
C VAL A 172 -7.35 -32.34 14.50
N LYS A 173 -8.54 -32.89 14.24
CA LYS A 173 -8.99 -34.16 14.83
C LYS A 173 -8.03 -35.31 14.49
N GLU A 174 -7.58 -35.39 13.25
CA GLU A 174 -6.59 -36.37 12.79
C GLU A 174 -5.23 -36.19 13.48
N ALA A 175 -4.69 -34.97 13.50
CA ALA A 175 -3.40 -34.67 14.14
C ALA A 175 -3.43 -34.96 15.66
N VAL A 176 -4.55 -34.67 16.34
CA VAL A 176 -4.72 -35.00 17.76
C VAL A 176 -4.80 -36.51 17.98
N ARG A 177 -5.44 -37.26 17.08
CA ARG A 177 -5.47 -38.73 17.14
C ARG A 177 -4.08 -39.33 16.96
N GLU A 178 -3.32 -38.87 15.96
CA GLU A 178 -1.94 -39.29 15.73
C GLU A 178 -1.03 -39.00 16.93
N HIS A 179 -1.19 -37.82 17.55
CA HIS A 179 -0.46 -37.43 18.75
C HIS A 179 -0.77 -38.40 19.91
N ARG A 180 -2.05 -38.63 20.21
CA ARG A 180 -2.47 -39.56 21.28
C ARG A 180 -2.03 -40.99 21.02
N ALA A 181 -2.02 -41.43 19.76
CA ALA A 181 -1.54 -42.77 19.40
C ALA A 181 -0.03 -42.91 19.61
N SER A 182 0.73 -41.86 19.25
CA SER A 182 2.19 -41.82 19.45
C SER A 182 2.56 -41.81 20.94
N ASP A 183 1.80 -41.07 21.77
CA ASP A 183 2.01 -41.02 23.22
C ASP A 183 1.79 -42.39 23.89
N LYS A 184 0.82 -43.17 23.40
CA LYS A 184 0.51 -44.51 23.92
C LYS A 184 1.53 -45.58 23.54
N GLN A 185 2.29 -45.37 22.46
CA GLN A 185 3.25 -46.36 21.97
C GLN A 185 4.65 -46.22 22.57
N GLU A 186 4.87 -45.28 23.52
CA GLU A 186 6.21 -44.95 24.07
C GLU A 186 7.30 -44.86 23.00
N LEU A 187 6.94 -44.44 21.79
CA LEU A 187 7.93 -44.20 20.74
C LEU A 187 8.82 -43.06 21.23
N ASP A 188 10.12 -43.34 21.33
CA ASP A 188 11.17 -42.42 21.77
C ASP A 188 11.37 -41.31 20.72
N ARG A 189 10.34 -40.47 20.57
CA ARG A 189 10.37 -39.28 19.74
C ARG A 189 11.05 -38.19 20.53
N SER A 190 12.02 -37.55 19.90
CA SER A 190 12.77 -36.45 20.50
C SER A 190 11.81 -35.36 21.02
N SER A 191 12.23 -34.64 22.07
CA SER A 191 11.48 -33.50 22.60
C SER A 191 11.18 -32.42 21.53
N SER A 192 11.98 -32.38 20.47
CA SER A 192 11.79 -31.53 19.29
C SER A 192 10.56 -31.94 18.46
N ASP A 193 10.33 -33.24 18.27
CA ASP A 193 9.23 -33.76 17.46
C ASP A 193 7.87 -33.52 18.12
N ARG A 194 7.78 -33.69 19.44
CA ARG A 194 6.58 -33.36 20.23
C ARG A 194 6.24 -31.88 20.10
N LYS A 195 7.22 -30.99 20.31
CA LYS A 195 7.05 -29.53 20.12
C LYS A 195 6.62 -29.17 18.70
N ARG A 196 7.12 -29.88 17.68
CA ARG A 196 6.72 -29.66 16.27
C ARG A 196 5.27 -30.07 16.03
N GLN A 197 4.83 -31.20 16.57
CA GLN A 197 3.44 -31.66 16.47
C GLN A 197 2.48 -30.73 17.20
N GLU A 198 2.82 -30.30 18.42
CA GLU A 198 2.04 -29.31 19.19
C GLU A 198 1.89 -28.00 18.43
N LYS A 199 2.99 -27.45 17.88
CA LYS A 199 2.96 -26.25 17.04
C LYS A 199 2.07 -26.44 15.81
N ARG A 200 2.12 -27.60 15.16
CA ARG A 200 1.25 -27.92 14.01
C ARG A 200 -0.23 -27.93 14.41
N ILE A 201 -0.59 -28.60 15.50
CA ILE A 201 -1.97 -28.66 16.01
C ILE A 201 -2.46 -27.26 16.37
N LYS A 202 -1.65 -26.50 17.11
CA LYS A 202 -1.96 -25.11 17.49
C LYS A 202 -2.19 -24.24 16.27
N GLY A 203 -1.30 -24.31 15.28
CA GLY A 203 -1.44 -23.55 14.03
C GLY A 203 -2.68 -23.94 13.23
N LEU A 204 -3.05 -25.22 13.16
CA LEU A 204 -4.27 -25.65 12.48
C LEU A 204 -5.54 -25.19 13.20
N LYS A 205 -5.56 -25.23 14.54
CA LYS A 205 -6.68 -24.72 15.35
C LYS A 205 -6.87 -23.23 15.16
N GLN A 206 -5.81 -22.44 15.32
CA GLN A 206 -5.86 -20.99 15.10
C GLN A 206 -6.38 -20.65 13.69
N LYS A 207 -5.97 -21.41 12.68
CA LYS A 207 -6.47 -21.24 11.31
C LYS A 207 -7.96 -21.52 11.17
N ALA A 208 -8.50 -22.52 11.87
CA ALA A 208 -9.93 -22.82 11.86
C ALA A 208 -10.73 -21.74 12.61
N GLU A 209 -10.27 -21.38 13.81
CA GLU A 209 -10.85 -20.33 14.66
C GLU A 209 -10.92 -18.98 13.94
N CYS A 210 -9.88 -18.59 13.17
CA CYS A 210 -9.93 -17.37 12.38
C CYS A 210 -11.06 -17.37 11.33
N ILE A 211 -11.30 -18.50 10.67
CA ILE A 211 -12.40 -18.61 9.67
C ILE A 211 -13.75 -18.59 10.38
N GLU A 212 -13.88 -19.33 11.48
CA GLU A 212 -15.10 -19.38 12.27
C GLU A 212 -15.49 -17.98 12.77
N LYS A 213 -14.53 -17.27 13.37
CA LYS A 213 -14.72 -15.88 13.80
C LYS A 213 -15.18 -15.00 12.64
N PHE A 214 -14.48 -15.08 11.50
CA PHE A 214 -14.83 -14.32 10.31
C PHE A 214 -16.26 -14.58 9.84
N LEU A 215 -16.67 -15.86 9.75
CA LEU A 215 -18.01 -16.27 9.33
C LEU A 215 -19.11 -15.86 10.31
N SER A 216 -18.79 -15.70 11.60
CA SER A 216 -19.74 -15.24 12.62
C SER A 216 -19.93 -13.72 12.64
N GLU A 217 -18.89 -12.97 12.27
CA GLU A 217 -18.86 -11.50 12.36
C GLU A 217 -19.23 -10.80 11.05
N ASN A 218 -19.20 -11.51 9.92
CA ASN A 218 -19.36 -10.92 8.59
C ASN A 218 -20.49 -11.59 7.80
N GLU A 219 -21.03 -10.85 6.85
CA GLU A 219 -22.01 -11.35 5.87
C GLU A 219 -21.39 -11.53 4.47
N PRO A 220 -22.01 -12.33 3.60
CA PRO A 220 -21.58 -12.49 2.22
C PRO A 220 -21.45 -11.16 1.48
N LYS A 221 -20.24 -10.86 0.99
CA LYS A 221 -19.98 -9.67 0.18
C LYS A 221 -20.71 -9.79 -1.16
N ILE A 222 -21.63 -8.87 -1.44
CA ILE A 222 -22.40 -8.84 -2.69
C ILE A 222 -21.77 -7.84 -3.67
N GLY A 223 -21.50 -8.30 -4.90
CA GLY A 223 -20.99 -7.45 -5.98
C GLY A 223 -22.09 -6.64 -6.66
N SER A 224 -21.70 -5.71 -7.53
CA SER A 224 -22.59 -4.84 -8.31
C SER A 224 -23.64 -5.58 -9.16
N ARG A 225 -23.40 -6.85 -9.48
CA ARG A 225 -24.33 -7.72 -10.25
C ARG A 225 -25.28 -8.53 -9.35
N GLY A 226 -25.37 -8.21 -8.06
CA GLY A 226 -26.24 -8.91 -7.10
C GLY A 226 -25.79 -10.34 -6.77
N LYS A 227 -24.56 -10.73 -7.13
CA LYS A 227 -23.99 -12.06 -6.84
C LYS A 227 -22.92 -11.95 -5.77
N GLU A 228 -22.82 -12.98 -4.95
CA GLU A 228 -21.75 -13.11 -3.96
C GLU A 228 -20.38 -13.13 -4.65
N ILE A 229 -19.51 -12.24 -4.17
CA ILE A 229 -18.10 -12.17 -4.53
C ILE A 229 -17.24 -12.73 -3.41
N GLN A 230 -15.99 -13.07 -3.74
CA GLN A 230 -15.08 -13.66 -2.76
C GLN A 230 -14.75 -12.65 -1.66
N SER A 231 -14.90 -13.11 -0.42
CA SER A 231 -14.47 -12.42 0.79
C SER A 231 -13.08 -12.92 1.18
N ASN A 232 -12.32 -12.16 1.95
CA ASN A 232 -11.02 -12.61 2.48
C ASN A 232 -11.03 -12.54 4.01
N VAL A 233 -10.60 -13.63 4.66
CA VAL A 233 -10.68 -13.81 6.11
C VAL A 233 -9.81 -12.82 6.89
N THR A 234 -8.68 -12.39 6.32
CA THR A 234 -7.73 -11.47 6.97
C THR A 234 -7.98 -10.01 6.64
N ASP A 235 -8.53 -9.72 5.45
CA ASP A 235 -8.79 -8.36 4.96
C ASP A 235 -10.01 -8.39 4.02
N ASN A 236 -11.21 -8.24 4.57
CA ASN A 236 -12.46 -8.39 3.82
C ASN A 236 -12.72 -7.24 2.83
N GLU A 237 -12.07 -6.11 3.04
CA GLU A 237 -12.21 -4.95 2.16
C GLU A 237 -11.45 -5.20 0.86
N SER A 238 -10.30 -5.88 0.92
CA SER A 238 -9.52 -6.24 -0.28
C SER A 238 -10.25 -7.17 -1.26
N ALA A 239 -9.81 -7.18 -2.53
CA ALA A 239 -10.34 -8.02 -3.59
C ALA A 239 -9.26 -8.77 -4.37
N LYS A 240 -9.65 -9.90 -4.98
CA LYS A 240 -8.83 -10.58 -5.99
C LYS A 240 -8.95 -9.85 -7.32
N MET A 241 -7.81 -9.46 -7.87
CA MET A 241 -7.71 -8.68 -9.10
C MET A 241 -6.72 -9.30 -10.07
N ALA A 242 -7.03 -9.27 -11.37
CA ALA A 242 -6.08 -9.66 -12.40
C ALA A 242 -5.08 -8.53 -12.66
N THR A 243 -3.79 -8.86 -12.70
CA THR A 243 -2.68 -7.99 -13.10
C THR A 243 -1.92 -8.63 -14.26
N SER A 244 -1.00 -7.89 -14.90
CA SER A 244 -0.11 -8.41 -15.93
C SER A 244 0.77 -9.57 -15.45
N HIS A 245 1.03 -9.66 -14.14
CA HIS A 245 1.90 -10.66 -13.51
C HIS A 245 1.11 -11.78 -12.80
N GLY A 246 -0.21 -11.84 -12.96
CA GLY A 246 -1.07 -12.88 -12.39
C GLY A 246 -2.24 -12.31 -11.59
N VAL A 247 -2.84 -13.11 -10.70
CA VAL A 247 -3.90 -12.63 -9.81
C VAL A 247 -3.25 -12.07 -8.55
N LEU A 248 -3.65 -10.88 -8.08
CA LEU A 248 -3.24 -10.24 -6.83
C LEU A 248 -4.42 -10.18 -5.84
N GLN A 249 -4.18 -10.25 -4.53
CA GLN A 249 -5.17 -9.85 -3.51
C GLN A 249 -4.76 -8.46 -3.04
N GLY A 250 -5.67 -7.49 -3.09
CA GLY A 250 -5.34 -6.14 -2.67
C GLY A 250 -6.39 -5.10 -3.00
N TYR A 251 -5.93 -3.89 -3.34
CA TYR A 251 -6.76 -2.72 -3.60
C TYR A 251 -6.42 -2.09 -4.95
N ASN A 252 -7.42 -1.48 -5.58
CA ASN A 252 -7.24 -0.61 -6.72
C ASN A 252 -7.10 0.83 -6.23
N ALA A 253 -5.87 1.33 -6.14
CA ALA A 253 -5.58 2.68 -5.69
C ALA A 253 -5.67 3.64 -6.87
N ASN A 254 -6.54 4.63 -6.74
CA ASN A 254 -6.77 5.66 -7.75
C ASN A 254 -6.26 6.99 -7.21
N ALA A 255 -5.71 7.83 -8.08
CA ALA A 255 -5.23 9.16 -7.73
C ALA A 255 -5.64 10.18 -8.80
N VAL A 256 -6.08 11.35 -8.35
CA VAL A 256 -6.32 12.54 -9.19
C VAL A 256 -5.14 13.49 -8.99
N VAL A 257 -4.55 13.93 -10.09
CA VAL A 257 -3.31 14.73 -10.11
C VAL A 257 -3.52 16.01 -10.90
N ASP A 258 -3.03 17.13 -10.36
CA ASP A 258 -3.00 18.43 -11.05
C ASP A 258 -1.85 18.53 -12.06
N GLU A 259 -2.09 19.13 -13.23
CA GLU A 259 -1.10 19.21 -14.31
C GLU A 259 0.14 20.06 -13.98
N LYS A 260 0.00 21.16 -13.22
CA LYS A 260 1.05 22.19 -13.12
C LYS A 260 2.37 21.66 -12.55
N GLN A 261 2.29 20.95 -11.42
CA GLN A 261 3.44 20.36 -10.73
C GLN A 261 3.22 18.89 -10.37
N GLN A 262 2.22 18.24 -10.97
CA GLN A 262 1.87 16.83 -10.71
C GLN A 262 1.53 16.55 -9.24
N VAL A 263 0.90 17.51 -8.57
CA VAL A 263 0.45 17.37 -7.18
C VAL A 263 -0.78 16.46 -7.14
N VAL A 264 -0.72 15.42 -6.30
CA VAL A 264 -1.88 14.56 -6.03
C VAL A 264 -2.90 15.38 -5.24
N LEU A 265 -4.13 15.48 -5.73
CA LEU A 265 -5.24 16.21 -5.10
C LEU A 265 -6.14 15.30 -4.26
N HIS A 266 -6.33 14.07 -4.70
CA HIS A 266 -7.11 13.05 -3.99
C HIS A 266 -6.59 11.68 -4.35
N ALA A 267 -6.54 10.77 -3.38
CA ALA A 267 -6.14 9.40 -3.58
C ALA A 267 -7.00 8.47 -2.71
N GLU A 268 -7.48 7.38 -3.29
CA GLU A 268 -8.34 6.43 -2.59
C GLU A 268 -8.13 4.99 -3.08
N ALA A 269 -8.23 4.04 -2.16
CA ALA A 269 -8.00 2.62 -2.43
C ALA A 269 -9.31 1.83 -2.40
N PHE A 270 -9.71 1.28 -3.54
CA PHE A 270 -10.96 0.53 -3.66
C PHE A 270 -10.72 -0.97 -3.62
N GLY A 271 -11.50 -1.67 -2.79
CA GLY A 271 -11.60 -3.13 -2.73
C GLY A 271 -12.30 -3.77 -3.93
N LYS A 272 -12.12 -3.24 -5.14
CA LYS A 272 -12.79 -3.64 -6.37
C LYS A 272 -11.78 -3.66 -7.52
N GLY A 273 -11.92 -4.62 -8.43
CA GLY A 273 -10.95 -4.82 -9.51
C GLY A 273 -11.20 -4.03 -10.79
N GLU A 274 -12.30 -3.30 -10.88
CA GLU A 274 -12.72 -2.55 -12.06
C GLU A 274 -12.62 -1.04 -11.80
N ASP A 275 -11.82 -0.34 -12.62
CA ASP A 275 -11.63 1.12 -12.58
C ASP A 275 -12.92 1.88 -12.93
N ALA A 276 -13.81 1.24 -13.70
CA ALA A 276 -15.07 1.77 -14.20
C ALA A 276 -16.06 2.25 -13.11
N SER A 277 -15.80 1.98 -11.83
CA SER A 277 -16.64 2.43 -10.71
C SER A 277 -15.98 3.47 -9.80
N SER A 278 -14.74 3.87 -10.10
CA SER A 278 -13.93 4.72 -9.22
C SER A 278 -13.93 6.20 -9.61
N MET A 279 -14.40 6.59 -10.80
CA MET A 279 -14.31 8.00 -11.24
C MET A 279 -15.18 8.95 -10.41
N GLU A 280 -16.45 8.59 -10.18
CA GLU A 280 -17.39 9.38 -9.37
C GLU A 280 -16.84 9.68 -7.96
N PRO A 281 -16.46 8.70 -7.12
CA PRO A 281 -15.92 8.98 -5.80
C PRO A 281 -14.60 9.76 -5.84
N MET A 282 -13.78 9.57 -6.88
CA MET A 282 -12.55 10.34 -7.03
C MET A 282 -12.82 11.81 -7.33
N LEU A 283 -13.81 12.13 -8.19
CA LEU A 283 -14.23 13.50 -8.46
C LEU A 283 -14.88 14.17 -7.25
N ASP A 284 -15.72 13.44 -6.51
CA ASP A 284 -16.30 13.91 -5.25
C ASP A 284 -15.21 14.25 -4.23
N GLY A 285 -14.26 13.33 -4.00
CA GLY A 285 -13.14 13.56 -3.08
C GLY A 285 -12.27 14.75 -3.49
N THR A 286 -11.92 14.86 -4.78
CA THR A 286 -11.18 16.04 -5.29
C THR A 286 -11.96 17.33 -5.08
N LYS A 287 -13.26 17.35 -5.35
CA LYS A 287 -14.11 18.52 -5.13
C LYS A 287 -14.13 18.94 -3.66
N ASP A 288 -14.25 17.98 -2.75
CA ASP A 288 -14.29 18.25 -1.32
C ASP A 288 -12.95 18.77 -0.79
N LYS A 289 -11.82 18.20 -1.22
CA LYS A 289 -10.48 18.69 -0.86
C LYS A 289 -10.22 20.08 -1.41
N LEU A 290 -10.54 20.35 -2.68
CA LEU A 290 -10.35 21.67 -3.28
C LEU A 290 -11.28 22.73 -2.66
N LYS A 291 -12.50 22.36 -2.27
CA LYS A 291 -13.36 23.26 -1.48
C LYS A 291 -12.80 23.54 -0.09
N ALA A 292 -12.21 22.54 0.56
CA ALA A 292 -11.63 22.70 1.88
C ALA A 292 -10.45 23.70 1.91
N ILE A 293 -9.71 23.83 0.81
CA ILE A 293 -8.64 24.83 0.66
C ILE A 293 -9.16 26.19 0.14
N GLY A 294 -10.47 26.33 -0.11
CA GLY A 294 -11.10 27.61 -0.46
C GLY A 294 -11.43 27.83 -1.93
N CYS A 295 -11.21 26.84 -2.82
CA CYS A 295 -11.57 26.96 -4.23
C CYS A 295 -13.10 26.93 -4.42
N LYS A 296 -13.65 27.97 -5.06
CA LYS A 296 -15.06 28.01 -5.47
C LYS A 296 -15.21 27.26 -6.79
N ASP A 297 -16.18 26.34 -6.85
CA ASP A 297 -16.50 25.52 -8.02
C ASP A 297 -15.28 24.85 -8.68
N PRO A 298 -14.54 24.01 -7.92
CA PRO A 298 -13.18 23.60 -8.28
C PRO A 298 -13.06 22.73 -9.54
N LEU A 299 -14.16 22.12 -9.97
CA LEU A 299 -14.20 21.20 -11.11
C LEU A 299 -14.94 21.77 -12.32
N LYS A 300 -15.74 22.83 -12.14
CA LYS A 300 -16.58 23.37 -13.19
C LYS A 300 -15.73 23.92 -14.34
N ASP A 301 -16.04 23.50 -15.57
CA ASP A 301 -15.34 23.88 -16.80
C ASP A 301 -13.84 23.52 -16.79
N LYS A 302 -13.42 22.59 -15.92
CA LYS A 302 -12.04 22.08 -15.86
C LYS A 302 -11.91 20.79 -16.65
N GLN A 303 -10.72 20.57 -17.20
CA GLN A 303 -10.44 19.39 -17.99
C GLN A 303 -10.10 18.20 -17.09
N VAL A 304 -10.69 17.04 -17.37
CA VAL A 304 -10.35 15.79 -16.68
C VAL A 304 -9.98 14.73 -17.70
N SER A 305 -8.78 14.17 -17.62
CA SER A 305 -8.39 13.03 -18.47
C SER A 305 -8.30 11.75 -17.65
N ALA A 306 -8.66 10.63 -18.28
CA ALA A 306 -8.53 9.32 -17.67
C ALA A 306 -8.30 8.24 -18.73
N ASP A 307 -7.71 7.13 -18.30
CA ASP A 307 -7.47 5.97 -19.15
C ASP A 307 -8.77 5.32 -19.66
N THR A 308 -8.65 4.53 -20.73
CA THR A 308 -9.79 3.79 -21.33
C THR A 308 -10.50 2.88 -20.33
N GLY A 309 -9.82 2.43 -19.26
CA GLY A 309 -10.41 1.63 -18.18
C GLY A 309 -11.53 2.34 -17.42
N TYR A 310 -11.56 3.68 -17.44
CA TYR A 310 -12.58 4.50 -16.79
C TYR A 310 -13.81 4.75 -17.67
N TYR A 311 -13.82 4.29 -18.92
CA TYR A 311 -14.97 4.49 -19.79
C TYR A 311 -16.19 3.66 -19.32
N SER A 312 -17.23 4.33 -18.86
CA SER A 312 -18.55 3.76 -18.60
C SER A 312 -19.62 4.84 -18.72
N VAL A 313 -20.87 4.47 -19.07
CA VAL A 313 -21.98 5.43 -19.15
C VAL A 313 -22.16 6.15 -17.81
N LYS A 314 -22.07 5.40 -16.71
CA LYS A 314 -22.17 5.94 -15.35
C LYS A 314 -21.09 7.00 -15.06
N ASN A 315 -19.84 6.74 -15.46
CA ASN A 315 -18.75 7.68 -15.24
C ASN A 315 -18.90 8.94 -16.10
N LEU A 316 -19.37 8.82 -17.34
CA LEU A 316 -19.66 9.97 -18.20
C LEU A 316 -20.81 10.81 -17.65
N GLU A 317 -21.84 10.18 -17.08
CA GLU A 317 -22.91 10.87 -16.34
C GLU A 317 -22.37 11.59 -15.10
N ALA A 318 -21.47 10.95 -14.34
CA ALA A 318 -20.79 11.60 -13.22
C ALA A 318 -19.99 12.84 -13.69
N CYS A 319 -19.17 12.72 -14.72
CA CYS A 319 -18.45 13.86 -15.31
C CYS A 319 -19.39 15.02 -15.68
N LYS A 320 -20.54 14.69 -16.31
CA LYS A 320 -21.55 15.68 -16.65
C LYS A 320 -22.16 16.35 -15.42
N ASN A 321 -22.48 15.58 -14.37
CA ASN A 321 -23.03 16.09 -13.11
C ASN A 321 -22.05 17.01 -12.37
N HIS A 322 -20.74 16.78 -12.54
CA HIS A 322 -19.67 17.62 -12.00
C HIS A 322 -19.30 18.81 -12.90
N GLU A 323 -19.93 18.95 -14.07
CA GLU A 323 -19.65 20.00 -15.06
C GLU A 323 -18.17 20.04 -15.51
N VAL A 324 -17.52 18.87 -15.60
CA VAL A 324 -16.13 18.75 -16.10
C VAL A 324 -16.08 18.49 -17.60
N ASP A 325 -15.05 19.01 -18.27
CA ASP A 325 -14.71 18.67 -19.66
C ASP A 325 -13.86 17.39 -19.69
N ALA A 326 -14.53 16.24 -19.81
CA ALA A 326 -13.90 14.93 -19.63
C ALA A 326 -13.37 14.31 -20.93
N TYR A 327 -12.09 13.94 -20.93
CA TYR A 327 -11.36 13.26 -21.99
C TYR A 327 -11.11 11.79 -21.61
N VAL A 328 -12.11 10.94 -21.86
CA VAL A 328 -12.03 9.49 -21.60
C VAL A 328 -12.19 8.71 -22.91
N PRO A 329 -11.14 8.02 -23.40
CA PRO A 329 -11.23 7.30 -24.67
C PRO A 329 -12.18 6.09 -24.58
N ASP A 330 -13.06 5.93 -25.56
CA ASP A 330 -13.91 4.74 -25.68
C ASP A 330 -13.08 3.49 -26.03
N PRO A 331 -13.33 2.30 -25.44
CA PRO A 331 -12.58 1.07 -25.70
C PRO A 331 -12.47 0.63 -27.16
N GLN A 332 -13.39 1.07 -28.03
CA GLN A 332 -13.42 0.75 -29.45
C GLN A 332 -12.86 1.88 -30.33
N PHE A 333 -12.29 2.94 -29.76
CA PHE A 333 -11.76 4.08 -30.53
C PHE A 333 -10.77 3.63 -31.62
N ARG A 334 -9.89 2.67 -31.29
CA ARG A 334 -8.91 2.10 -32.24
C ARG A 334 -9.52 1.39 -33.44
N LYS A 335 -10.77 0.92 -33.34
CA LYS A 335 -11.48 0.30 -34.48
C LYS A 335 -12.14 1.32 -35.40
N ARG A 336 -12.37 2.54 -34.90
CA ARG A 336 -13.12 3.61 -35.57
C ARG A 336 -12.21 4.66 -36.20
N ASP A 337 -10.97 4.76 -35.71
CA ASP A 337 -9.99 5.72 -36.18
C ASP A 337 -9.12 5.12 -37.30
N VAL A 338 -9.16 5.77 -38.47
CA VAL A 338 -8.44 5.38 -39.69
C VAL A 338 -6.94 5.27 -39.47
N ARG A 339 -6.37 6.04 -38.52
CA ARG A 339 -4.94 5.98 -38.15
C ARG A 339 -4.53 4.65 -37.54
N PHE A 340 -5.48 3.87 -37.03
CA PHE A 340 -5.24 2.55 -36.44
C PHE A 340 -5.65 1.39 -37.35
N ALA A 341 -6.01 1.66 -38.62
CA ALA A 341 -6.40 0.62 -39.58
C ALA A 341 -5.35 -0.49 -39.73
N ASP A 342 -4.06 -0.13 -39.70
CA ASP A 342 -2.92 -1.06 -39.81
C ASP A 342 -2.37 -1.55 -38.46
N ALA A 343 -2.96 -1.13 -37.33
CA ALA A 343 -2.45 -1.42 -35.98
C ALA A 343 -2.59 -2.91 -35.55
N GLY A 344 -3.17 -3.76 -36.41
CA GLY A 344 -3.42 -5.17 -36.14
C GLY A 344 -2.19 -6.07 -35.95
N ARG A 345 -0.96 -5.56 -36.05
CA ARG A 345 0.24 -6.42 -36.14
C ARG A 345 1.07 -6.68 -34.88
N HIS A 346 0.75 -6.11 -33.71
CA HIS A 346 1.53 -6.38 -32.49
C HIS A 346 0.65 -6.80 -31.29
N ARG A 347 -0.12 -7.89 -31.44
CA ARG A 347 -0.46 -8.72 -30.27
C ARG A 347 0.66 -9.73 -30.08
N ARG A 348 1.53 -9.52 -29.08
CA ARG A 348 2.43 -10.59 -28.62
C ARG A 348 1.55 -11.81 -28.25
N PRO A 349 1.85 -13.01 -28.78
CA PRO A 349 1.16 -14.21 -28.36
C PRO A 349 1.33 -14.37 -26.85
N VAL A 350 0.22 -14.42 -26.11
CA VAL A 350 0.24 -14.81 -24.71
C VAL A 350 0.86 -16.19 -24.64
N ASP A 351 1.94 -16.31 -23.88
CA ASP A 351 2.84 -17.46 -23.80
C ASP A 351 2.07 -18.77 -23.57
N LYS A 352 1.91 -19.57 -24.64
CA LYS A 352 1.35 -20.93 -24.59
C LYS A 352 2.43 -21.98 -24.27
N ARG A 353 3.51 -21.63 -23.58
CA ARG A 353 4.49 -22.61 -23.08
C ARG A 353 4.08 -23.14 -21.72
N LYS A 354 3.05 -23.99 -21.71
CA LYS A 354 2.73 -24.87 -20.57
C LYS A 354 2.38 -26.31 -20.99
N ALA A 355 2.89 -26.74 -22.14
CA ALA A 355 2.93 -28.13 -22.56
C ALA A 355 4.36 -28.41 -23.04
N TYR A 356 4.93 -29.55 -22.64
CA TYR A 356 6.28 -30.03 -22.96
C TYR A 356 7.46 -29.47 -22.16
N ILE A 357 7.46 -29.70 -20.83
CA ILE A 357 8.69 -30.17 -20.14
C ILE A 357 8.26 -31.25 -19.15
N GLY A 358 7.87 -32.39 -19.71
CA GLY A 358 8.10 -33.69 -19.09
C GLY A 358 9.34 -34.27 -19.76
N ASP A 359 10.22 -34.85 -18.97
CA ASP A 359 11.39 -35.63 -19.38
C ASP A 359 12.55 -34.83 -19.99
N VAL A 360 13.56 -34.51 -19.18
CA VAL A 360 14.93 -35.05 -19.27
C VAL A 360 15.66 -34.67 -17.98
N LEU A 361 15.98 -35.70 -17.20
CA LEU A 361 16.92 -35.69 -16.09
C LEU A 361 18.35 -35.35 -16.56
N HIS A 362 19.16 -34.91 -15.59
CA HIS A 362 20.60 -35.15 -15.46
C HIS A 362 21.56 -34.44 -16.43
N ILE A 363 22.47 -33.60 -15.87
CA ILE A 363 23.95 -33.71 -15.94
C ILE A 363 24.63 -32.36 -15.57
N ILE A 364 25.49 -32.39 -14.52
CA ILE A 364 26.67 -31.53 -14.19
C ILE A 364 26.35 -30.11 -13.67
N SER A 365 26.67 -29.65 -12.44
CA SER A 365 27.80 -29.83 -11.49
C SER A 365 29.18 -29.42 -12.03
N CYS A 366 29.47 -28.12 -12.04
CA CYS A 366 30.77 -27.54 -11.69
C CYS A 366 30.55 -26.15 -11.08
#